data_AF-A0A350CXU8-F1
#
_entry.id   AF-A0A350CXU8-F1
#
_cell.length_a   1.000
_cell.length_b   1.000
_cell.length_c   1.000
_cell.angle_alpha   90.00
_cell.angle_beta   90.00
_cell.angle_gamma   90.00
#
_symmetry.space_group_name_H-M   'P 1'
#
loop_
_entity.id
_entity.type
_entity.pdbx_description
1 polymer ?
#
loop_
_entity_poly.entity_id
_entity_poly.type
_entity_poly.pdbx_seq_one_letter_code
_entity_poly.pdbx_strand_id
1 'polypeptide(L)'
;QHASIAAWNDEEHVRENRRLYVEKFKAAVPLLKQALEVEVPDASFYLWAKTPIDDKLYARRLYEKKGITVLPGSFLGREVNGVNPGSGYIRIALVATVPEVTEAAKRIAEFDPFEE
;
A
#
# COMPACT_ATOMS: atom_id res chain seq x y z
N GLN A 1 -18.20 -14.97 -22.89
CA GLN A 1 -16.84 -15.49 -23.08
C GLN A 1 -16.01 -14.66 -24.07
N HIS A 2 -16.60 -14.03 -25.10
CA HIS A 2 -15.85 -13.23 -26.09
C HIS A 2 -14.98 -12.10 -25.51
N ALA A 3 -15.43 -11.40 -24.46
CA ALA A 3 -14.63 -10.37 -23.80
C ALA A 3 -13.32 -10.92 -23.20
N SER A 4 -13.38 -12.12 -22.60
CA SER A 4 -12.19 -12.79 -22.07
C SER A 4 -11.23 -13.18 -23.19
N ILE A 5 -11.75 -13.70 -24.32
CA ILE A 5 -10.91 -14.06 -25.48
C ILE A 5 -10.17 -12.83 -26.01
N ALA A 6 -10.86 -11.69 -26.14
CA ALA A 6 -10.22 -10.43 -26.54
C ALA A 6 -9.13 -10.00 -25.54
N ALA A 7 -9.40 -10.07 -24.24
CA ALA A 7 -8.42 -9.72 -23.21
C ALA A 7 -7.19 -10.66 -23.20
N TRP A 8 -7.37 -11.97 -23.37
CA TRP A 8 -6.25 -12.91 -23.39
C TRP A 8 -5.39 -12.83 -24.66
N ASN A 9 -5.94 -12.31 -25.76
CA ASN A 9 -5.24 -12.20 -27.04
C ASN A 9 -4.47 -10.88 -27.22
N ASP A 10 -4.65 -9.92 -26.31
CA ASP A 10 -4.01 -8.60 -26.40
C ASP A 10 -3.07 -8.38 -25.21
N GLU A 11 -1.76 -8.34 -25.45
CA GLU A 11 -0.77 -8.05 -24.42
C GLU A 11 -0.42 -6.55 -24.33
N GLU A 12 -0.92 -5.71 -25.24
CA GLU A 12 -0.62 -4.27 -25.24
C GLU A 12 -1.22 -3.59 -24.00
N HIS A 13 -2.50 -3.83 -23.73
CA HIS A 13 -3.14 -3.27 -22.53
C HIS A 13 -2.50 -3.80 -21.23
N VAL A 14 -1.99 -5.04 -21.23
CA VAL A 14 -1.28 -5.63 -20.07
C VAL A 14 0.05 -4.91 -19.82
N ARG A 15 0.84 -4.67 -20.87
CA ARG A 15 2.13 -3.94 -20.77
C ARG A 15 1.92 -2.51 -20.29
N GLU A 16 0.91 -1.83 -20.82
CA GLU A 16 0.59 -0.46 -20.40
C GLU A 16 0.13 -0.42 -18.94
N ASN A 17 -0.74 -1.33 -18.52
CA ASN A 17 -1.16 -1.42 -17.12
C ASN A 17 0.02 -1.69 -16.18
N ARG A 18 0.96 -2.58 -16.56
CA ARG A 18 2.18 -2.84 -15.79
C ARG A 18 3.09 -1.61 -15.73
N ARG A 19 3.24 -0.88 -16.83
CA ARG A 19 4.03 0.37 -16.89
C ARG A 19 3.50 1.38 -15.86
N LEU A 20 2.18 1.54 -15.77
CA LEU A 20 1.55 2.43 -14.79
C LEU A 20 1.84 2.01 -13.35
N TYR A 21 1.79 0.71 -13.01
CA TYR A 21 2.16 0.27 -11.66
C TYR A 21 3.63 0.54 -11.34
N VAL A 22 4.54 0.29 -12.28
CA VAL A 22 5.97 0.62 -12.10
C VAL A 22 6.16 2.11 -11.80
N GLU A 23 5.43 2.99 -12.47
CA GLU A 23 5.46 4.43 -12.18
C GLU A 23 4.94 4.77 -10.77
N LYS A 24 3.83 4.15 -10.35
CA LYS A 24 3.29 4.32 -9.00
C LYS A 24 4.29 3.89 -7.92
N PHE A 25 4.96 2.74 -8.08
CA PHE A 25 5.98 2.28 -7.14
C PHE A 25 7.18 3.23 -7.10
N LYS A 26 7.69 3.67 -8.26
CA LYS A 26 8.81 4.62 -8.36
C LYS A 26 8.51 5.95 -7.67
N ALA A 27 7.27 6.43 -7.76
CA ALA A 27 6.85 7.68 -7.13
C ALA A 27 6.62 7.53 -5.62
N ALA A 28 5.94 6.45 -5.18
CA ALA A 28 5.51 6.32 -3.79
C ALA A 28 6.59 5.80 -2.84
N VAL A 29 7.35 4.77 -3.24
CA VAL A 29 8.22 4.04 -2.31
C VAL A 29 9.32 4.93 -1.69
N PRO A 30 10.02 5.80 -2.44
CA PRO A 30 11.04 6.68 -1.84
C PRO A 30 10.48 7.65 -0.78
N LEU A 31 9.20 8.03 -0.91
CA LEU A 31 8.53 8.89 0.06
C LEU A 31 8.10 8.08 1.28
N LEU A 32 7.48 6.92 1.07
CA LEU A 32 7.01 6.05 2.16
C LEU A 32 8.16 5.55 3.04
N LYS A 33 9.34 5.29 2.46
CA LYS A 33 10.56 4.92 3.20
C LYS A 33 11.02 5.96 4.22
N GLN A 34 10.54 7.21 4.14
CA GLN A 34 10.88 8.26 5.11
C GLN A 34 10.15 8.08 6.44
N ALA A 35 8.99 7.40 6.45
CA ALA A 35 8.16 7.23 7.65
C ALA A 35 7.89 5.75 8.01
N LEU A 36 8.08 4.81 7.08
CA LEU A 36 7.76 3.40 7.24
C LEU A 36 8.92 2.50 6.78
N GLU A 37 9.06 1.34 7.42
CA GLU A 37 9.95 0.27 6.91
C GLU A 37 9.18 -0.49 5.81
N VAL A 38 9.54 -0.23 4.55
CA VAL A 38 8.86 -0.77 3.36
C VAL A 38 9.84 -0.92 2.20
N GLU A 39 9.70 -1.99 1.42
CA GLU A 39 10.51 -2.25 0.22
C GLU A 39 9.63 -2.45 -1.02
N VAL A 40 10.25 -2.30 -2.21
CA VAL A 40 9.58 -2.66 -3.46
C VAL A 40 9.39 -4.18 -3.48
N PRO A 41 8.17 -4.70 -3.64
CA PRO A 41 7.93 -6.14 -3.67
C PRO A 41 8.36 -6.74 -5.01
N ASP A 42 8.58 -8.07 -5.04
CA ASP A 42 8.89 -8.80 -6.28
C ASP A 42 7.79 -8.67 -7.34
N ALA A 43 6.53 -8.57 -6.90
CA ALA A 43 5.35 -8.41 -7.75
C ALA A 43 4.17 -7.82 -6.95
N SER A 44 2.99 -7.76 -7.58
CA SER A 44 1.73 -7.17 -7.08
C SER A 44 1.64 -5.64 -7.19
N PHE A 45 0.53 -5.10 -6.73
CA PHE A 45 0.26 -3.67 -6.61
C PHE A 45 0.05 -3.23 -5.15
N TYR A 46 0.49 -4.06 -4.20
CA TYR A 46 0.43 -3.76 -2.77
C TYR A 46 1.83 -3.52 -2.21
N LEU A 47 1.93 -2.61 -1.25
CA LEU A 47 3.08 -2.49 -0.35
C LEU A 47 2.70 -3.08 1.00
N TRP A 48 3.63 -3.84 1.58
CA TRP A 48 3.55 -4.36 2.94
C TRP A 48 4.53 -3.58 3.80
N ALA A 49 4.02 -2.61 4.54
CA ALA A 49 4.84 -1.64 5.26
C ALA A 49 4.71 -1.86 6.77
N LYS A 50 5.82 -1.95 7.48
CA LYS A 50 5.83 -2.08 8.93
C LYS A 50 5.59 -0.72 9.57
N THR A 51 4.71 -0.67 10.55
CA THR A 51 4.35 0.56 11.27
C THR A 51 5.19 0.72 12.52
N PRO A 52 5.51 1.96 12.94
CA PRO A 52 6.26 2.20 14.18
C PRO A 52 5.43 2.00 15.46
N ILE A 53 4.11 1.84 15.32
CA ILE A 53 3.14 1.58 16.39
C ILE A 53 2.18 0.46 15.96
N ASP A 54 1.22 0.07 16.83
CA ASP A 54 0.15 -0.89 16.50
C ASP A 54 -0.54 -0.53 15.18
N ASP A 55 -0.75 -1.53 14.32
CA ASP A 55 -1.22 -1.33 12.95
C ASP A 55 -2.65 -0.79 12.87
N LYS A 56 -3.52 -1.15 13.84
CA LYS A 56 -4.89 -0.62 13.90
C LYS A 56 -4.86 0.84 14.36
N LEU A 57 -4.01 1.17 15.34
CA LEU A 57 -3.85 2.54 15.81
C LEU A 57 -3.26 3.44 14.72
N TYR A 58 -2.23 2.97 14.00
CA TYR A 58 -1.63 3.70 12.89
C TYR A 58 -2.67 3.98 11.80
N ALA A 59 -3.41 2.96 11.35
CA ALA A 59 -4.42 3.11 10.30
C ALA A 59 -5.54 4.08 10.72
N ARG A 60 -5.98 4.00 11.99
CA ARG A 60 -7.00 4.89 12.53
C ARG A 60 -6.52 6.35 12.55
N ARG A 61 -5.35 6.61 13.14
CA ARG A 61 -4.80 7.98 13.24
C ARG A 61 -4.50 8.58 11.86
N LEU A 62 -3.96 7.77 10.95
CA LEU A 62 -3.70 8.19 9.57
C LEU A 62 -5.00 8.61 8.87
N TYR A 63 -6.10 7.87 9.06
CA TYR A 63 -7.40 8.25 8.53
C TYR A 63 -7.93 9.52 9.16
N GLU A 64 -7.92 9.62 10.49
CA GLU A 64 -8.43 10.79 11.22
C GLU A 64 -7.68 12.09 10.87
N LYS A 65 -6.35 12.05 10.72
CA LYS A 65 -5.51 13.24 10.52
C LYS A 65 -5.26 13.58 9.06
N LYS A 66 -5.18 12.58 8.17
CA LYS A 66 -4.79 12.78 6.76
C LYS A 66 -5.87 12.33 5.76
N GLY A 67 -6.96 11.70 6.21
CA GLY A 67 -8.01 11.18 5.35
C GLY A 67 -7.58 9.98 4.49
N ILE A 68 -6.51 9.29 4.87
CA ILE A 68 -5.93 8.18 4.09
C ILE A 68 -6.36 6.84 4.68
N THR A 69 -6.85 5.94 3.82
CA THR A 69 -7.24 4.58 4.22
C THR A 69 -6.15 3.58 3.85
N VAL A 70 -5.81 2.73 4.82
CA VAL A 70 -4.90 1.59 4.68
C VAL A 70 -5.52 0.39 5.40
N LEU A 71 -5.08 -0.83 5.08
CA LEU A 71 -5.61 -2.02 5.76
C LEU A 71 -4.65 -2.49 6.86
N PRO A 72 -5.07 -2.52 8.14
CA PRO A 72 -4.29 -3.13 9.21
C PRO A 72 -3.93 -4.58 8.88
N GLY A 73 -2.66 -4.92 9.01
CA GLY A 73 -2.13 -6.22 8.67
C GLY A 73 -2.65 -7.32 9.59
N SER A 74 -2.93 -6.99 10.87
CA SER A 74 -3.54 -7.91 11.82
C SER A 74 -4.90 -8.44 11.35
N PHE A 75 -5.60 -7.74 10.44
CA PHE A 75 -6.86 -8.20 9.85
C PHE A 75 -6.68 -9.25 8.74
N LEU A 76 -5.46 -9.40 8.19
CA LEU A 76 -5.12 -10.39 7.16
C LEU A 76 -4.54 -11.68 7.74
N GLY A 77 -4.25 -11.71 9.04
CA GLY A 77 -3.72 -12.87 9.75
C GLY A 77 -4.69 -13.37 10.83
N ARG A 78 -4.45 -14.59 11.31
CA ARG A 78 -5.04 -15.09 12.56
C ARG A 78 -3.94 -15.30 13.57
N GLU A 79 -4.27 -15.11 14.83
CA GLU A 79 -3.38 -15.46 15.93
C GLU A 79 -3.23 -16.97 16.03
N VAL A 80 -1.99 -17.44 16.05
CA VAL A 80 -1.64 -18.84 16.31
C VAL A 80 -0.50 -18.84 17.31
N ASN A 81 -0.67 -19.56 18.42
CA ASN A 81 0.33 -19.63 19.52
C ASN A 81 0.74 -18.24 20.05
N GLY A 82 -0.21 -17.31 20.16
CA GLY A 82 0.03 -15.94 20.66
C GLY A 82 0.68 -14.99 19.65
N VAL A 83 0.82 -15.39 18.39
CA VAL A 83 1.45 -14.55 17.35
C VAL A 83 0.50 -14.39 16.17
N ASN A 84 0.25 -13.14 15.76
CA ASN A 84 -0.39 -12.81 14.50
C ASN A 84 0.68 -12.29 13.52
N PRO A 85 0.93 -12.97 12.39
CA PRO A 85 2.00 -12.58 11.46
C PRO A 85 1.75 -11.24 10.76
N GLY A 86 0.51 -10.73 10.80
CA GLY A 86 0.14 -9.45 10.23
C GLY A 86 0.28 -8.26 11.18
N SER A 87 0.42 -8.50 12.48
CA SER A 87 0.48 -7.43 13.48
C SER A 87 1.70 -6.52 13.29
N GLY A 88 1.49 -5.21 13.41
CA GLY A 88 2.54 -4.21 13.21
C GLY A 88 2.88 -3.91 11.75
N TYR A 89 2.02 -4.35 10.81
CA TYR A 89 2.13 -4.01 9.39
C TYR A 89 0.83 -3.43 8.86
N ILE A 90 0.91 -2.65 7.79
CA ILE A 90 -0.23 -2.20 6.99
C ILE A 90 -0.06 -2.59 5.53
N ARG A 91 -1.18 -2.89 4.86
CA ARG A 91 -1.23 -3.07 3.41
C ARG A 91 -1.68 -1.79 2.73
N ILE A 92 -0.83 -1.23 1.87
CA ILE A 92 -1.12 -0.04 1.07
C ILE A 92 -1.34 -0.48 -0.38
N ALA A 93 -2.45 -0.09 -1.00
CA ALA A 93 -2.77 -0.45 -2.39
C ALA A 93 -2.46 0.71 -3.34
N LEU A 94 -1.56 0.49 -4.32
CA LEU A 94 -1.20 1.51 -5.31
C LEU A 94 -2.14 1.44 -6.54
N VAL A 95 -3.44 1.54 -6.28
CA VAL A 95 -4.49 1.34 -7.31
C VAL A 95 -5.01 2.65 -7.92
N ALA A 96 -4.93 3.75 -7.18
CA ALA A 96 -5.28 5.10 -7.64
C ALA A 96 -4.31 5.62 -8.73
N THR A 97 -4.56 6.81 -9.28
CA THR A 97 -3.69 7.42 -10.29
C THR A 97 -2.31 7.76 -9.73
N VAL A 98 -1.29 7.96 -10.59
CA VAL A 98 0.07 8.31 -10.14
C VAL A 98 0.09 9.60 -9.30
N PRO A 99 -0.62 10.69 -9.67
CA PRO A 99 -0.68 11.90 -8.84
C PRO A 99 -1.31 11.65 -7.45
N GLU A 100 -2.42 10.91 -7.39
CA GLU A 100 -3.09 10.59 -6.12
C GLU A 100 -2.22 9.73 -5.21
N VAL A 101 -1.55 8.72 -5.77
CA VAL A 101 -0.61 7.86 -5.05
C VAL A 101 0.58 8.67 -4.52
N THR A 102 1.12 9.57 -5.33
CA THR A 102 2.26 10.43 -4.94
C THR A 102 1.87 11.37 -3.81
N GLU A 103 0.69 11.99 -3.90
CA GLU A 103 0.16 12.89 -2.87
C GLU A 103 -0.10 12.16 -1.55
N ALA A 104 -0.72 10.98 -1.62
CA ALA A 104 -0.94 10.15 -0.43
C ALA A 104 0.38 9.75 0.23
N ALA A 105 1.40 9.38 -0.55
CA ALA A 105 2.71 9.02 -0.04
C ALA A 105 3.42 10.18 0.66
N LYS A 106 3.32 11.42 0.12
CA LYS A 106 3.85 12.63 0.79
C LYS A 106 3.18 12.87 2.14
N ARG A 107 1.85 12.82 2.18
CA ARG A 107 1.09 13.02 3.43
C ARG A 107 1.41 11.97 4.49
N ILE A 108 1.70 10.73 4.09
CA ILE A 108 2.17 9.67 4.98
C ILE A 108 3.60 9.97 5.48
N ALA A 109 4.49 10.45 4.61
CA ALA A 109 5.85 10.83 5.02
C ALA A 109 5.86 11.97 6.05
N GLU A 110 4.91 12.90 5.95
CA GLU A 110 4.71 14.04 6.87
C GLU A 110 3.78 13.72 8.06
N PHE A 111 3.35 12.47 8.22
CA PHE A 111 2.45 12.06 9.30
C PHE A 111 3.26 11.60 10.51
N ASP A 112 3.08 12.29 11.65
CA ASP A 112 3.59 11.82 12.94
C ASP A 112 2.52 10.92 13.62
N PRO A 113 2.79 9.61 13.77
CA PRO A 113 1.86 8.69 14.41
C PRO A 113 1.85 8.80 15.94
N PHE A 114 2.73 9.58 16.57
CA PHE A 114 2.83 9.71 18.03
C PHE A 114 2.09 10.92 18.60
N GLU A 115 1.73 11.92 17.79
CA GLU A 115 0.89 13.05 18.20
C GLU A 115 -0.58 12.63 18.37
N GLU A 116 -1.18 13.03 19.51
CA GLU A 116 -2.62 12.83 19.82
C GLU A 116 -3.52 13.88 19.15
#